data_AF-V2Y3E9-F1
#
_entry.id   AF-V2Y3E9-F1
#
_cell.length_a   1.000
_cell.length_b   1.000
_cell.length_c   1.000
_cell.angle_alpha   90.00
_cell.angle_beta   90.00
_cell.angle_gamma   90.00
#
_symmetry.space_group_name_H-M   'P 1'
#
loop_
_entity.id
_entity.type
_entity.pdbx_description
1 polymer ?
#
loop_
_entity_poly.entity_id
_entity_poly.type
_entity_poly.pdbx_seq_one_letter_code
_entity_poly.pdbx_strand_id
1 'polypeptide(L)'
;MRNTYKYTKLYSGKNPAFEEGDIFKTIIPLKRIATKKVGGQSISDQVRNNDVMTKILGFCEIARTKKEISEYIGYKNLTYMTRTFIKPLLEMGKLEYTIPEKPQSRLQKYVAKRKKISCLI
;
A
#
# COMPACT_ATOMS: atom_id res chain seq x y z
N MET A 1 27.05 -7.56 27.11
CA MET A 1 25.60 -7.48 27.44
C MET A 1 25.13 -8.80 28.06
N ARG A 2 24.71 -8.83 29.34
CA ARG A 2 24.38 -10.07 30.06
C ARG A 2 22.97 -10.61 29.78
N ASN A 3 22.02 -9.75 29.39
CA ASN A 3 20.61 -10.09 29.27
C ASN A 3 20.11 -10.33 27.83
N THR A 4 20.90 -9.98 26.81
CA THR A 4 20.45 -10.01 25.41
C THR A 4 20.12 -11.42 24.94
N TYR A 5 20.96 -12.41 25.27
CA TYR A 5 20.68 -13.81 24.93
C TYR A 5 19.37 -14.32 25.53
N LYS A 6 19.05 -13.93 26.78
CA LYS A 6 17.83 -14.35 27.48
C LYS A 6 16.58 -13.82 26.77
N TYR A 7 16.55 -12.52 26.50
CA TYR A 7 15.36 -11.87 25.93
C TYR A 7 15.23 -12.09 24.41
N THR A 8 16.32 -12.08 23.65
CA THR A 8 16.27 -12.37 22.20
C THR A 8 15.78 -13.79 21.93
N LYS A 9 16.20 -14.77 22.74
CA LYS A 9 15.68 -16.14 22.65
C LYS A 9 14.20 -16.23 23.02
N LEU A 10 13.77 -15.53 24.08
CA LEU A 10 12.39 -15.54 24.55
C LEU A 10 11.41 -14.93 23.53
N TYR A 11 11.74 -13.78 22.95
CA TYR A 11 10.83 -13.05 22.06
C TYR A 11 10.98 -13.41 20.58
N SER A 12 12.21 -13.68 20.11
CA SER A 12 12.48 -13.98 18.70
C SER A 12 12.70 -15.45 18.40
N GLY A 13 12.93 -16.30 19.41
CA GLY A 13 13.22 -17.72 19.24
C GLY A 13 14.54 -18.01 18.51
N LYS A 14 15.43 -17.03 18.40
CA LYS A 14 16.74 -17.12 17.73
C LYS A 14 17.80 -16.46 18.62
N ASN A 15 19.07 -16.72 18.33
CA ASN A 15 20.18 -16.12 19.05
C ASN A 15 20.58 -14.79 18.39
N PRO A 16 21.00 -13.78 19.18
CA PRO A 16 21.59 -12.55 18.64
C PRO A 16 22.99 -12.84 18.06
N ALA A 17 23.38 -12.11 17.01
CA ALA A 17 24.74 -12.12 16.48
C ALA A 17 25.46 -10.82 16.87
N PHE A 18 26.71 -10.93 17.28
CA PHE A 18 27.58 -9.83 17.65
C PHE A 18 28.78 -9.84 16.72
N GLU A 19 28.98 -8.76 15.98
CA GLU A 19 30.14 -8.55 15.12
C GLU A 19 31.00 -7.44 15.73
N GLU A 20 32.28 -7.72 15.92
CA GLU A 20 33.26 -6.80 16.51
C GLU A 20 34.14 -6.22 15.39
N GLY A 21 34.11 -4.90 15.28
CA GLY A 21 34.90 -4.08 14.33
C GLY A 21 35.04 -2.66 14.90
N ASP A 22 35.30 -1.64 14.07
CA ASP A 22 35.40 -0.23 14.54
C ASP A 22 34.13 0.29 15.25
N ILE A 23 32.99 -0.35 14.99
CA ILE A 23 31.71 -0.11 15.67
C ILE A 23 31.12 -1.46 16.06
N PHE A 24 30.72 -1.59 17.32
CA PHE A 24 30.08 -2.81 17.82
C PHE A 24 28.67 -2.97 17.23
N LYS A 25 28.43 -4.04 16.48
CA LYS A 25 27.15 -4.30 15.79
C LYS A 25 26.42 -5.47 16.43
N THR A 26 25.15 -5.26 16.80
CA THR A 26 24.27 -6.30 17.34
C THR A 26 23.10 -6.56 16.40
N ILE A 27 22.98 -7.80 15.90
CA ILE A 27 21.92 -8.21 14.97
C ILE A 27 20.92 -9.07 15.74
N ILE A 28 19.69 -8.56 15.92
CA ILE A 28 18.58 -9.29 16.56
C ILE A 28 17.62 -9.78 15.47
N PRO A 29 17.65 -11.07 15.10
CA PRO A 29 16.73 -11.59 14.09
C PRO A 29 15.29 -11.56 14.63
N LEU A 30 14.34 -11.02 13.85
CA LEU A 30 12.92 -10.97 14.19
C LEU A 30 12.12 -12.00 13.38
N LYS A 31 11.07 -12.56 13.99
CA LYS A 31 10.06 -13.35 13.27
C LYS A 31 9.11 -12.41 12.52
N ARG A 32 8.63 -12.80 11.33
CA ARG A 32 7.68 -12.02 10.51
C ARG A 32 6.38 -11.64 11.24
N ILE A 33 6.01 -12.35 12.30
CA ILE A 33 4.81 -12.09 13.11
C ILE A 33 5.07 -10.98 14.16
N ALA A 34 6.32 -10.87 14.64
CA ALA A 34 6.72 -9.91 15.67
C ALA A 34 6.99 -8.50 15.13
N THR A 35 6.96 -8.29 13.81
CA THR A 35 7.08 -6.97 13.19
C THR A 35 5.78 -6.17 13.20
N LYS A 36 4.73 -6.61 13.92
CA LYS A 36 3.65 -5.71 14.36
C LYS A 36 4.25 -4.69 15.35
N LYS A 37 4.76 -3.58 14.81
CA LYS A 37 5.26 -2.43 15.58
C LYS A 37 4.19 -1.97 16.58
N VAL A 38 4.57 -1.91 17.86
CA VAL A 38 3.81 -1.27 18.95
C VAL A 38 4.23 0.19 19.21
N GLY A 39 4.96 0.80 18.26
CA GLY A 39 5.29 2.23 18.26
C GLY A 39 4.61 2.94 17.10
N GLY A 40 3.80 3.95 17.40
CA GLY A 40 2.99 4.69 16.43
C GLY A 40 3.79 5.32 15.30
N GLN A 41 3.50 4.91 14.08
CA GLN A 41 3.72 5.65 12.83
C GLN A 41 2.98 4.91 11.73
N SER A 42 1.90 5.54 11.22
CA SER A 42 1.25 5.55 9.89
C SER A 42 1.55 4.50 8.79
N ILE A 43 2.16 3.36 9.10
CA ILE A 43 2.44 2.28 8.14
C ILE A 43 1.17 1.44 7.93
N SER A 44 0.29 1.32 8.94
CA SER A 44 -1.00 0.64 8.79
C SER A 44 -1.84 1.25 7.69
N ASP A 45 -1.86 2.58 7.62
CA ASP A 45 -2.68 3.31 6.66
C ASP A 45 -2.08 3.20 5.27
N GLN A 46 -0.76 3.24 5.12
CA GLN A 46 -0.11 3.01 3.83
C GLN A 46 -0.38 1.61 3.28
N VAL A 47 -0.25 0.56 4.10
CA VAL A 47 -0.53 -0.82 3.68
C VAL A 47 -2.00 -0.99 3.30
N ARG A 48 -2.92 -0.44 4.11
CA ARG A 48 -4.36 -0.46 3.83
C ARG A 48 -4.73 0.33 2.57
N ASN A 49 -4.10 1.49 2.35
CA ASN A 49 -4.34 2.31 1.17
C ASN A 49 -3.91 1.61 -0.11
N ASN A 50 -2.75 0.93 -0.10
CA ASN A 50 -2.30 0.14 -1.25
C ASN A 50 -3.29 -1.00 -1.58
N ASP A 51 -3.81 -1.69 -0.57
CA ASP A 51 -4.80 -2.76 -0.76
C ASP A 51 -6.16 -2.25 -1.27
N VAL A 52 -6.53 -1.02 -0.91
CA VAL A 52 -7.70 -0.35 -1.50
C VAL A 52 -7.45 0.03 -2.96
N MET A 53 -6.27 0.55 -3.28
CA MET A 53 -5.90 0.94 -4.65
C MET A 53 -5.90 -0.26 -5.61
N THR A 54 -5.42 -1.43 -5.17
CA THR A 54 -5.48 -2.67 -5.97
C THR A 54 -6.93 -3.11 -6.23
N LYS A 55 -7.80 -3.03 -5.22
CA LYS A 55 -9.25 -3.30 -5.36
C LYS A 55 -9.92 -2.36 -6.35
N ILE A 56 -9.61 -1.07 -6.30
CA ILE A 56 -10.10 -0.07 -7.27
C ILE A 56 -9.67 -0.44 -8.68
N LEU A 57 -8.40 -0.80 -8.87
CA LEU A 57 -7.87 -1.15 -10.19
C LEU A 57 -8.58 -2.37 -10.80
N GLY A 58 -8.86 -3.40 -10.00
CA GLY A 58 -9.64 -4.56 -10.45
C GLY A 58 -11.10 -4.21 -10.77
N PHE A 59 -11.71 -3.29 -10.00
CA PHE A 59 -13.08 -2.86 -10.25
C PHE A 59 -13.21 -1.94 -11.48
N CYS A 60 -12.19 -1.11 -11.74
CA CYS A 60 -12.14 -0.17 -12.86
C CYS A 60 -11.73 -0.82 -14.20
N GLU A 61 -11.73 -2.14 -14.33
CA GLU A 61 -11.59 -2.79 -15.65
C GLU A 61 -12.68 -2.35 -16.63
N ILE A 62 -13.89 -2.12 -16.11
CA ILE A 62 -15.01 -1.51 -16.83
C ILE A 62 -15.05 -0.03 -16.46
N ALA A 63 -15.43 0.84 -17.40
CA ALA A 63 -15.59 2.27 -17.15
C ALA A 63 -16.66 2.52 -16.07
N ARG A 64 -16.23 2.93 -14.87
CA ARG A 64 -17.10 3.17 -13.70
C ARG A 64 -17.11 4.63 -13.27
N THR A 65 -18.19 5.02 -12.61
CA THR A 65 -18.37 6.35 -12.02
C THR A 65 -17.80 6.41 -10.60
N LYS A 66 -17.55 7.63 -10.09
CA LYS A 66 -17.08 7.81 -8.70
C LYS A 66 -18.03 7.21 -7.66
N LYS A 67 -19.34 7.24 -7.91
CA LYS A 67 -20.35 6.72 -6.98
C LYS A 67 -20.22 5.21 -6.81
N GLU A 68 -20.19 4.48 -7.93
CA GLU A 68 -20.03 3.01 -7.92
C GLU A 68 -18.73 2.59 -7.22
N ILE A 69 -17.62 3.30 -7.48
CA ILE A 69 -16.33 3.02 -6.82
C ILE A 69 -16.43 3.27 -5.31
N SER A 70 -17.11 4.34 -4.89
CA SER A 70 -17.30 4.67 -3.48
C SER A 70 -18.13 3.63 -2.75
N GLU A 71 -19.20 3.13 -3.39
CA GLU A 71 -20.06 2.07 -2.87
C GLU A 71 -19.31 0.75 -2.75
N TYR A 72 -18.50 0.39 -3.75
CA TYR A 72 -17.71 -0.85 -3.73
C TYR A 72 -16.71 -0.91 -2.57
N ILE A 73 -16.08 0.21 -2.23
CA ILE A 73 -15.10 0.27 -1.14
C ILE A 73 -15.78 0.58 0.22
N GLY A 74 -17.01 1.06 0.22
CA GLY A 74 -17.75 1.45 1.42
C GLY A 74 -17.36 2.81 1.99
N TYR A 75 -16.82 3.71 1.18
CA TYR A 75 -16.54 5.09 1.63
C TYR A 75 -17.77 5.99 1.44
N LYS A 76 -18.08 6.78 2.48
CA LYS A 76 -19.15 7.79 2.41
C LYS A 76 -18.69 9.08 1.72
N ASN A 77 -17.40 9.40 1.84
CA ASN A 77 -16.84 10.69 1.39
C ASN A 77 -16.18 10.58 0.01
N LEU A 78 -16.90 10.99 -1.04
CA LEU A 78 -16.40 10.96 -2.42
C LEU A 78 -15.17 11.84 -2.63
N THR A 79 -15.14 13.03 -2.02
CA THR A 79 -14.03 13.99 -2.16
C THR A 79 -12.73 13.42 -1.62
N TYR A 80 -12.79 12.80 -0.44
CA TYR A 80 -11.63 12.15 0.17
C TYR A 80 -11.16 10.98 -0.71
N MET A 81 -12.07 10.08 -1.11
CA MET A 81 -11.73 8.95 -1.97
C MET A 81 -11.05 9.39 -3.27
N THR A 82 -11.57 10.46 -3.89
CA THR A 82 -11.02 10.97 -5.15
C THR A 82 -9.59 11.51 -4.96
N ARG A 83 -9.35 12.31 -3.91
CA ARG A 83 -8.03 12.90 -3.66
C ARG A 83 -7.01 11.87 -3.19
N THR A 84 -7.42 10.91 -2.37
CA THR A 84 -6.54 9.93 -1.72
C THR A 84 -6.23 8.74 -2.61
N PHE A 85 -7.17 8.29 -3.44
CA PHE A 85 -6.98 7.07 -4.25
C PHE A 85 -7.01 7.35 -5.75
N ILE A 86 -8.03 8.03 -6.26
CA ILE A 86 -8.21 8.22 -7.72
C ILE A 86 -7.15 9.13 -8.31
N LYS A 87 -6.87 10.28 -7.69
CA LYS A 87 -5.86 11.25 -8.15
C LYS A 87 -4.47 10.63 -8.25
N PRO A 88 -3.93 9.93 -7.22
CA PRO A 88 -2.63 9.28 -7.35
C PRO A 88 -2.63 8.16 -8.40
N LEU A 89 -3.74 7.43 -8.58
CA LEU A 89 -3.84 6.41 -9.65
C LEU A 89 -3.80 7.01 -11.06
N LEU A 90 -4.35 8.21 -11.24
CA LEU A 90 -4.28 8.97 -12.50
C LEU A 90 -2.86 9.52 -12.72
N GLU A 91 -2.24 10.10 -11.69
CA GLU A 91 -0.86 10.61 -11.75
C GLU A 91 0.14 9.48 -12.07
N MET A 92 -0.09 8.28 -11.52
CA MET A 92 0.70 7.08 -11.82
C MET A 92 0.38 6.45 -13.19
N GLY A 93 -0.62 6.96 -13.92
CA GLY A 93 -1.04 6.44 -15.22
C GLY A 93 -1.67 5.03 -15.18
N LYS A 94 -2.16 4.60 -14.01
CA LYS A 94 -2.86 3.32 -13.85
C LYS A 94 -4.37 3.44 -14.13
N LEU A 95 -4.93 4.62 -13.89
CA LEU A 95 -6.29 4.99 -14.29
C LEU A 95 -6.23 6.05 -15.38
N GLU A 96 -7.24 6.07 -16.24
CA GLU A 96 -7.44 7.09 -17.26
C GLU A 96 -8.87 7.62 -17.22
N TYR A 97 -9.00 8.88 -17.65
CA TYR A 97 -10.26 9.55 -17.88
C TYR A 97 -10.87 9.07 -19.20
N THR A 98 -12.16 8.71 -19.20
CA THR A 98 -12.85 8.42 -20.47
C THR A 98 -13.03 9.68 -21.34
N ILE A 99 -13.18 10.85 -20.71
CA ILE A 99 -13.28 12.14 -21.40
C ILE A 99 -12.13 13.04 -20.89
N PRO A 100 -10.97 13.04 -21.56
CA PRO A 100 -9.81 13.84 -21.11
C PRO A 100 -10.00 15.34 -21.35
N GLU A 101 -10.79 15.73 -22.35
CA GLU A 101 -11.03 17.14 -22.71
C GLU A 101 -11.78 17.91 -21.61
N LYS A 102 -12.66 17.23 -20.86
CA LYS A 102 -13.51 17.83 -19.82
C LYS A 102 -13.43 17.03 -18.52
N PRO A 103 -12.34 17.17 -17.74
CA PRO A 103 -12.11 16.37 -16.54
C PRO A 103 -13.13 16.61 -15.41
N GLN A 104 -13.84 17.74 -15.43
CA GLN A 104 -14.91 18.10 -14.50
C GLN A 104 -16.31 17.69 -14.98
N SER A 105 -16.41 16.94 -16.08
CA SER A 105 -17.71 16.49 -16.60
C SER A 105 -18.46 15.63 -15.58
N ARG A 106 -19.78 15.84 -15.47
CA ARG A 106 -20.65 15.03 -14.60
C ARG A 106 -20.73 13.56 -15.05
N LEU A 107 -20.54 13.32 -16.34
CA LEU A 107 -20.56 11.99 -16.96
C LEU A 107 -19.17 11.34 -16.99
N GLN A 108 -18.21 11.89 -16.25
CA GLN A 108 -16.86 11.36 -16.21
C GLN A 108 -16.83 9.94 -15.65
N LYS A 109 -16.19 9.05 -16.39
CA LYS A 109 -15.89 7.68 -15.97
C LYS A 109 -14.38 7.45 -15.91
N TYR A 110 -14.02 6.41 -15.16
CA TYR A 110 -12.65 5.99 -14.91
C TYR A 110 -12.45 4.57 -15.40
N VAL A 111 -11.39 4.36 -16.16
CA VAL A 111 -11.01 3.05 -16.67
C VAL A 111 -9.56 2.76 -16.29
N ALA A 112 -9.28 1.54 -15.85
CA ALA A 112 -7.94 1.10 -15.56
C ALA A 112 -7.20 0.84 -16.88
N LYS A 113 -6.03 1.45 -17.04
CA LYS A 113 -5.16 1.16 -18.17
C LYS A 113 -4.50 -0.18 -17.92
N ARG A 114 -4.96 -1.22 -18.62
CA ARG A 114 -4.31 -2.52 -18.59
C ARG A 114 -2.92 -2.34 -19.22
N LYS A 115 -1.86 -2.28 -18.41
CA LYS A 115 -0.50 -2.47 -18.93
C LYS A 115 -0.50 -3.86 -19.54
N LYS A 116 -0.57 -3.93 -20.88
CA LYS A 116 -0.13 -5.14 -21.58
C LYS A 116 1.28 -5.36 -21.10
N ILE A 117 1.47 -6.39 -20.29
CA ILE A 117 2.80 -6.91 -19.99
C ILE A 117 3.33 -7.33 -21.34
N SER A 118 4.16 -6.49 -21.95
CA SER A 118 5.02 -6.92 -23.04
C SER A 118 5.93 -7.97 -22.42
N CYS A 119 5.54 -9.24 -22.56
CA CYS A 119 6.50 -10.33 -22.50
C CYS A 119 7.54 -10.02 -23.58
N LEU A 120 8.68 -9.46 -23.19
CA LEU A 120 9.89 -9.73 -23.94
C LEU A 120 10.29 -11.14 -23.53
N ILE A 121 10.03 -12.06 -24.46
CA ILE A 121 10.65 -13.38 -24.57
C ILE A 121 12.15 -13.18 -24.82
#